data_AF-A0A2U9CRX0-F1
#
_entry.id   AF-A0A2U9CRX0-F1
#
_cell.length_a   1.000
_cell.length_b   1.000
_cell.length_c   1.000
_cell.angle_alpha   90.00
_cell.angle_beta   90.00
_cell.angle_gamma   90.00
#
_symmetry.space_group_name_H-M   'P 1'
#
loop_
_entity.id
_entity.type
_entity.pdbx_description
1 polymer ?
#
loop_
_entity_poly.entity_id
_entity_poly.type
_entity_poly.pdbx_seq_one_letter_code
_entity_poly.pdbx_strand_id
1 'polypeptide(L)'
;MKQENLTEQNLTEENLTQENLTEENLTERNLTQENLTEENLTEENLTEQNLTEENLTEENLTEDNLTEENLTQENLTQENLTEENLTQDNLTQENLTQENLTEQNLTQENLTQENLTEQNLTQENLTQENLRSFVSLLLLHLVVSLNSS
;
A
#
# COMPACT_ATOMS: atom_id res chain seq x y z
N MET A 1 11.68 -14.14 -6.60
CA MET A 1 11.10 -15.50 -6.69
C MET A 1 9.77 -15.39 -7.44
N LYS A 2 9.24 -16.44 -8.09
CA LYS A 2 7.87 -16.40 -8.67
C LYS A 2 6.98 -17.39 -7.94
N GLN A 3 5.89 -16.93 -7.35
CA GLN A 3 4.83 -17.76 -6.78
C GLN A 3 3.53 -17.51 -7.55
N GLU A 4 2.82 -18.59 -7.93
CA GLU A 4 1.65 -18.45 -8.80
C GLU A 4 0.33 -18.47 -8.02
N ASN A 5 0.25 -19.20 -6.91
CA ASN A 5 -0.94 -19.26 -6.06
C ASN A 5 -0.54 -19.73 -4.67
N LEU A 6 -0.75 -18.88 -3.66
CA LEU A 6 -0.51 -19.22 -2.28
C LEU A 6 -1.72 -18.83 -1.42
N THR A 7 -2.04 -19.68 -0.44
CA THR A 7 -3.10 -19.41 0.53
C THR A 7 -2.62 -19.82 1.89
N GLU A 8 -2.31 -18.83 2.73
CA GLU A 8 -1.81 -19.04 4.08
C GLU A 8 -2.75 -18.45 5.12
N GLN A 9 -2.73 -19.05 6.32
CA GLN A 9 -3.53 -18.52 7.43
C GLN A 9 -2.77 -17.52 8.27
N ASN A 10 -1.46 -17.73 8.44
CA ASN A 10 -0.59 -16.74 9.04
C ASN A 10 0.81 -16.96 8.47
N LEU A 11 1.36 -15.95 7.82
CA LEU A 11 2.76 -15.89 7.45
C LEU A 11 3.43 -14.81 8.31
N THR A 12 4.65 -15.08 8.72
CA THR A 12 5.45 -14.12 9.47
C THR A 12 6.86 -14.19 8.96
N GLU A 13 7.33 -13.07 8.43
CA GLU A 13 8.67 -12.96 7.88
C GLU A 13 9.49 -11.96 8.69
N GLU A 14 10.63 -12.42 9.16
CA GLU A 14 11.56 -11.63 9.96
C GLU A 14 12.83 -11.40 9.13
N ASN A 15 13.06 -10.17 8.68
CA ASN A 15 14.23 -9.75 7.90
C ASN A 15 14.37 -10.46 6.54
N LEU A 16 13.62 -10.01 5.56
CA LEU A 16 13.73 -10.46 4.18
C LEU A 16 14.35 -9.37 3.31
N THR A 17 15.24 -9.79 2.41
CA THR A 17 15.78 -8.91 1.36
C THR A 17 15.72 -9.65 0.04
N GLN A 18 14.96 -9.13 -0.91
CA GLN A 18 14.84 -9.69 -2.25
C GLN A 18 15.11 -8.64 -3.32
N GLU A 19 15.68 -9.08 -4.44
CA GLU A 19 15.92 -8.20 -5.59
C GLU A 19 14.68 -8.13 -6.50
N ASN A 20 13.95 -9.24 -6.60
CA ASN A 20 12.73 -9.34 -7.42
C ASN A 20 11.81 -10.40 -6.84
N LEU A 21 10.62 -10.02 -6.41
CA LEU A 21 9.54 -10.93 -6.05
C LEU A 21 8.33 -10.68 -6.96
N THR A 22 7.69 -11.75 -7.38
CA THR A 22 6.48 -11.67 -8.19
C THR A 22 5.49 -12.70 -7.70
N GLU A 23 4.33 -12.23 -7.27
CA GLU A 23 3.27 -13.06 -6.73
C GLU A 23 1.98 -12.84 -7.55
N GLU A 24 1.43 -13.91 -8.10
CA GLU A 24 0.30 -13.82 -9.04
C GLU A 24 -1.05 -13.84 -8.30
N ASN A 25 -1.16 -14.67 -7.25
CA ASN A 25 -2.32 -14.72 -6.37
C ASN A 25 -1.88 -15.11 -4.97
N LEU A 26 -1.93 -14.15 -4.06
CA LEU A 26 -1.69 -14.38 -2.64
C LEU A 26 -2.98 -14.09 -1.88
N THR A 27 -3.39 -15.03 -1.05
CA THR A 27 -4.51 -14.83 -0.12
C THR A 27 -4.07 -15.20 1.28
N GLU A 28 -3.95 -14.19 2.12
CA GLU A 28 -3.50 -14.38 3.50
C GLU A 28 -4.52 -13.86 4.48
N ARG A 29 -4.63 -14.55 5.61
CA ARG A 29 -5.48 -14.06 6.71
C ARG A 29 -4.72 -13.15 7.66
N ASN A 30 -3.43 -13.38 7.83
CA ASN A 30 -2.56 -12.53 8.65
C ASN A 30 -1.14 -12.60 8.08
N LEU A 31 -0.68 -11.52 7.47
CA LEU A 31 0.71 -11.37 7.10
C LEU A 31 1.36 -10.38 8.07
N THR A 32 2.55 -10.71 8.55
CA THR A 32 3.34 -9.79 9.35
C THR A 32 4.76 -9.79 8.85
N GLN A 33 5.25 -8.60 8.50
CA GLN A 33 6.59 -8.38 7.99
C GLN A 33 7.29 -7.30 8.83
N GLU A 34 8.39 -7.66 9.50
CA GLU A 34 9.05 -6.75 10.43
C GLU A 34 10.10 -5.88 9.74
N ASN A 35 10.85 -6.46 8.81
CA ASN A 35 11.87 -5.77 8.03
C ASN A 35 11.91 -6.40 6.65
N LEU A 36 11.32 -5.71 5.67
CA LEU A 36 11.36 -6.13 4.29
C LEU A 36 12.06 -5.03 3.47
N THR A 37 13.02 -5.46 2.65
CA THR A 37 13.66 -4.59 1.66
C THR A 37 13.60 -5.27 0.31
N GLU A 38 12.83 -4.69 -0.61
CA GLU A 38 12.70 -5.20 -1.97
C GLU A 38 13.04 -4.14 -3.00
N GLU A 39 13.78 -4.53 -4.04
CA GLU A 39 14.05 -3.62 -5.16
C GLU A 39 12.86 -3.58 -6.13
N ASN A 40 12.24 -4.74 -6.37
CA ASN A 40 11.06 -4.85 -7.23
C ASN A 40 10.10 -5.89 -6.66
N LEU A 41 8.93 -5.44 -6.22
CA LEU A 41 7.80 -6.26 -5.85
C LEU A 41 6.69 -6.05 -6.87
N THR A 42 6.12 -7.15 -7.36
CA THR A 42 4.96 -7.10 -8.25
C THR A 42 3.93 -8.12 -7.81
N GLU A 43 2.73 -7.62 -7.51
CA GLU A 43 1.63 -8.44 -7.05
C GLU A 43 0.40 -8.22 -7.93
N GLU A 44 -0.11 -9.30 -8.54
CA GLU A 44 -1.26 -9.16 -9.45
C GLU A 44 -2.58 -9.20 -8.68
N ASN A 45 -2.68 -10.08 -7.68
CA ASN A 45 -3.84 -10.17 -6.81
C ASN A 45 -3.40 -10.52 -5.38
N LEU A 46 -3.48 -9.52 -4.51
CA LEU A 46 -3.27 -9.68 -3.09
C LEU A 46 -4.58 -9.45 -2.35
N THR A 47 -4.96 -10.43 -1.54
CA THR A 47 -6.12 -10.30 -0.65
C THR A 47 -5.70 -10.64 0.75
N GLU A 48 -5.72 -9.63 1.62
CA GLU A 48 -5.32 -9.79 3.00
C GLU A 48 -6.41 -9.35 3.97
N GLN A 49 -6.58 -10.12 5.05
CA GLN A 49 -7.47 -9.68 6.12
C GLN A 49 -6.75 -8.78 7.13
N ASN A 50 -5.48 -9.08 7.43
CA ASN A 50 -4.66 -8.25 8.30
C ASN A 50 -3.22 -8.26 7.78
N LEU A 51 -2.78 -7.11 7.27
CA LEU A 51 -1.38 -6.87 6.93
C LEU A 51 -0.78 -5.95 8.00
N THR A 52 0.39 -6.34 8.51
CA THR A 52 1.18 -5.50 9.40
C THR A 52 2.61 -5.45 8.93
N GLU A 53 3.07 -4.24 8.63
CA GLU A 53 4.41 -3.95 8.15
C GLU A 53 5.06 -2.93 9.06
N GLU A 54 6.18 -3.31 9.69
CA GLU A 54 6.85 -2.42 10.64
C GLU A 54 7.90 -1.55 9.94
N ASN A 55 8.74 -2.16 9.10
CA ASN A 55 9.75 -1.46 8.31
C ASN A 55 9.80 -2.04 6.90
N LEU A 56 9.17 -1.34 5.97
CA LEU A 56 9.17 -1.71 4.56
C LEU A 56 9.91 -0.63 3.76
N THR A 57 10.88 -1.06 2.99
CA THR A 57 11.59 -0.21 2.03
C THR A 57 11.53 -0.85 0.66
N GLU A 58 10.88 -0.16 -0.27
CA GLU A 58 10.72 -0.65 -1.63
C GLU A 58 11.12 0.41 -2.64
N GLU A 59 11.91 0.01 -3.63
CA GLU A 59 12.25 0.91 -4.73
C GLU A 59 11.12 0.96 -5.76
N ASN A 60 10.57 -0.20 -6.11
CA ASN A 60 9.45 -0.30 -7.04
C ASN A 60 8.43 -1.33 -6.54
N LEU A 61 7.25 -0.85 -6.20
CA LEU A 61 6.08 -1.68 -5.93
C LEU A 61 5.03 -1.44 -7.02
N THR A 62 4.55 -2.54 -7.59
CA THR A 62 3.43 -2.52 -8.55
C THR A 62 2.39 -3.53 -8.11
N GLU A 63 1.18 -3.03 -7.88
CA GLU A 63 0.04 -3.84 -7.47
C GLU A 63 -1.15 -3.61 -8.40
N ASP A 64 -1.68 -4.68 -8.98
CA ASP A 64 -2.81 -4.55 -9.89
C ASP A 64 -4.14 -4.60 -9.11
N ASN A 65 -4.26 -5.51 -8.15
CA ASN A 65 -5.44 -5.63 -7.28
C ASN A 65 -5.03 -5.95 -5.86
N LEU A 66 -5.06 -4.94 -5.00
CA LEU A 66 -4.88 -5.10 -3.56
C LEU A 66 -6.21 -4.87 -2.85
N THR A 67 -6.61 -5.85 -2.05
CA THR A 67 -7.77 -5.76 -1.16
C THR A 67 -7.38 -6.11 0.25
N GLU A 68 -7.52 -5.14 1.16
CA GLU A 68 -7.14 -5.31 2.55
C GLU A 68 -8.24 -4.85 3.50
N GLU A 69 -8.58 -5.70 4.47
CA GLU A 69 -9.53 -5.32 5.51
C GLU A 69 -8.87 -4.44 6.58
N ASN A 70 -7.64 -4.77 6.97
CA ASN A 70 -6.87 -4.01 7.94
C ASN A 70 -5.39 -3.96 7.53
N LEU A 71 -4.91 -2.76 7.20
CA LEU A 71 -3.50 -2.50 6.95
C LEU A 71 -2.96 -1.56 8.02
N THR A 72 -1.87 -1.99 8.65
CA THR A 72 -1.08 -1.15 9.56
C THR A 72 0.36 -1.09 9.09
N GLN A 73 0.82 0.12 8.79
CA GLN A 73 2.18 0.41 8.37
C GLN A 73 2.82 1.42 9.32
N GLU A 74 3.95 1.05 9.93
CA GLU A 74 4.64 1.92 10.88
C GLU A 74 5.68 2.81 10.16
N ASN A 75 6.60 2.20 9.41
CA ASN A 75 7.61 2.91 8.64
C ASN A 75 7.67 2.37 7.21
N LEU A 76 7.06 3.10 6.29
CA LEU A 76 7.05 2.76 4.88
C LEU A 76 7.82 3.82 4.09
N THR A 77 8.82 3.38 3.35
CA THR A 77 9.53 4.21 2.36
C THR A 77 9.42 3.56 1.00
N GLN A 78 8.75 4.23 0.08
CA GLN A 78 8.56 3.79 -1.30
C GLN A 78 9.05 4.85 -2.27
N GLU A 79 9.92 4.46 -3.21
CA GLU A 79 10.36 5.39 -4.25
C GLU A 79 9.33 5.47 -5.38
N ASN A 80 8.86 4.31 -5.87
CA ASN A 80 7.82 4.23 -6.89
C ASN A 80 6.75 3.23 -6.48
N LEU A 81 5.54 3.73 -6.27
CA LEU A 81 4.34 2.92 -6.04
C LEU A 81 3.35 3.15 -7.17
N THR A 82 2.94 2.06 -7.81
CA THR A 82 1.86 2.06 -8.79
C THR A 82 0.80 1.05 -8.38
N GLU A 83 -0.42 1.54 -8.16
CA GLU A 83 -1.56 0.72 -7.79
C GLU A 83 -2.71 0.95 -8.78
N GLU A 84 -3.22 -0.12 -9.39
CA GLU A 84 -4.35 0.00 -10.31
C GLU A 84 -5.68 -0.01 -9.56
N ASN A 85 -5.88 -0.98 -8.65
CA ASN A 85 -7.10 -1.10 -7.85
C ASN A 85 -6.74 -1.40 -6.39
N LEU A 86 -6.86 -0.38 -5.54
CA LEU A 86 -6.67 -0.52 -4.10
C LEU A 86 -8.00 -0.34 -3.38
N THR A 87 -8.37 -1.35 -2.59
CA THR A 87 -9.51 -1.29 -1.67
C THR A 87 -9.06 -1.59 -0.26
N GLN A 88 -9.22 -0.61 0.63
CA GLN A 88 -8.82 -0.72 2.03
C GLN A 88 -9.96 -0.29 2.97
N ASP A 89 -10.34 -1.17 3.89
CA ASP A 89 -11.40 -0.82 4.85
C ASP A 89 -10.84 -0.01 6.03
N ASN A 90 -9.71 -0.45 6.59
CA ASN A 90 -9.02 0.24 7.68
C ASN A 90 -7.52 0.38 7.38
N LEU A 91 -7.08 1.60 7.12
CA LEU A 91 -5.68 1.93 6.91
C LEU A 91 -5.16 2.81 8.04
N THR A 92 -4.10 2.35 8.71
CA THR A 92 -3.32 3.14 9.67
C THR A 92 -1.88 3.23 9.22
N GLN A 93 -1.40 4.47 9.02
CA GLN A 93 -0.03 4.75 8.62
C GLN A 93 0.61 5.76 9.59
N GLU A 94 1.74 5.40 10.18
CA GLU A 94 2.44 6.28 11.12
C GLU A 94 3.49 7.15 10.42
N ASN A 95 4.42 6.55 9.68
CA ASN A 95 5.47 7.26 8.93
C ASN A 95 5.53 6.75 7.48
N LEU A 96 4.92 7.51 6.57
CA LEU A 96 4.93 7.22 5.15
C LEU A 96 5.75 8.26 4.38
N THR A 97 6.74 7.78 3.63
CA THR A 97 7.48 8.59 2.66
C THR A 97 7.35 7.96 1.29
N GLN A 98 6.71 8.68 0.37
CA GLN A 98 6.52 8.27 -1.02
C GLN A 98 7.08 9.33 -1.96
N GLU A 99 7.97 8.92 -2.88
CA GLU A 99 8.50 9.86 -3.88
C GLU A 99 7.57 9.97 -5.09
N ASN A 100 7.15 8.83 -5.66
CA ASN A 100 6.22 8.77 -6.79
C ASN A 100 5.09 7.79 -6.46
N LEU A 101 3.86 8.32 -6.33
CA LEU A 101 2.66 7.54 -6.11
C LEU A 101 1.70 7.73 -7.30
N THR A 102 1.31 6.62 -7.92
CA THR A 102 0.27 6.59 -8.97
C THR A 102 -0.81 5.60 -8.59
N GLU A 103 -2.03 6.09 -8.39
CA GLU A 103 -3.19 5.27 -8.03
C GLU A 103 -4.31 5.51 -9.08
N GLN A 104 -4.90 4.45 -9.62
CA GLN A 104 -5.98 4.60 -10.63
C GLN A 104 -7.40 4.43 -10.09
N ASN A 105 -7.60 3.57 -9.09
CA ASN A 105 -8.88 3.39 -8.41
C ASN A 105 -8.60 3.12 -6.93
N LEU A 106 -8.78 4.13 -6.10
CA LEU A 106 -8.56 4.04 -4.66
C LEU A 106 -9.89 4.14 -3.91
N THR A 107 -10.20 3.13 -3.12
CA THR A 107 -11.34 3.13 -2.19
C THR A 107 -10.84 2.89 -0.76
N GLN A 108 -11.08 3.87 0.12
CA GLN A 108 -10.68 3.80 1.53
C GLN A 108 -11.88 4.14 2.43
N GLU A 109 -12.23 3.29 3.41
CA GLU A 109 -13.35 3.56 4.33
C GLU A 109 -12.92 4.26 5.63
N ASN A 110 -11.77 3.91 6.19
CA ASN A 110 -11.21 4.54 7.39
C ASN A 110 -9.71 4.74 7.23
N LEU A 111 -9.29 6.00 7.13
CA LEU A 111 -7.87 6.36 6.98
C LEU A 111 -7.38 7.17 8.19
N THR A 112 -6.35 6.66 8.86
CA THR A 112 -5.60 7.37 9.91
C THR A 112 -4.14 7.53 9.50
N GLN A 113 -3.66 8.78 9.46
CA GLN A 113 -2.29 9.11 9.09
C GLN A 113 -1.66 10.08 10.09
N GLU A 114 -0.46 9.77 10.58
CA GLU A 114 0.27 10.64 11.52
C GLU A 114 1.35 11.49 10.83
N ASN A 115 2.27 10.89 10.06
CA ASN A 115 3.32 11.59 9.31
C ASN A 115 3.37 11.11 7.85
N LEU A 116 3.00 12.00 6.92
CA LEU A 116 2.98 11.71 5.48
C LEU A 116 3.85 12.70 4.72
N THR A 117 4.77 12.18 3.92
CA THR A 117 5.56 12.96 2.96
C THR A 117 5.41 12.38 1.57
N GLU A 118 4.80 13.14 0.68
CA GLU A 118 4.63 12.78 -0.75
C GLU A 118 5.30 13.86 -1.61
N GLN A 119 6.01 13.46 -2.67
CA GLN A 119 6.61 14.40 -3.62
C GLN A 119 5.85 14.51 -4.94
N ASN A 120 5.46 13.38 -5.53
CA ASN A 120 4.71 13.33 -6.77
C ASN A 120 3.51 12.38 -6.63
N LEU A 121 2.30 12.94 -6.67
CA LEU A 121 1.06 12.18 -6.53
C LEU A 121 0.23 12.29 -7.81
N THR A 122 -0.19 11.15 -8.35
CA THR A 122 -1.20 11.05 -9.41
C THR A 122 -2.31 10.13 -8.94
N GLN A 123 -3.53 10.64 -8.85
CA GLN A 123 -4.71 9.86 -8.47
C GLN A 123 -5.80 9.99 -9.52
N GLU A 124 -6.35 8.86 -9.94
CA GLU A 124 -7.60 8.77 -10.69
C GLU A 124 -8.64 8.07 -9.79
N ASN A 125 -9.92 8.46 -9.88
CA ASN A 125 -11.05 7.85 -9.15
C ASN A 125 -10.83 7.54 -7.65
N LEU A 126 -10.85 8.59 -6.82
CA LEU A 126 -10.73 8.46 -5.36
C LEU A 126 -12.10 8.43 -4.66
N THR A 127 -12.34 7.41 -3.83
CA THR A 127 -13.44 7.36 -2.87
C THR A 127 -12.88 7.22 -1.46
N GLN A 128 -13.15 8.20 -0.60
CA GLN A 128 -12.72 8.18 0.80
C GLN A 128 -13.91 8.44 1.73
N GLU A 129 -14.09 7.56 2.70
CA GLU A 129 -14.93 7.80 3.86
C GLU A 129 -14.01 7.99 5.09
N ASN A 130 -14.42 8.83 6.05
CA ASN A 130 -13.74 9.05 7.33
C ASN A 130 -12.19 9.22 7.33
N LEU A 131 -11.73 10.45 7.08
CA LEU A 131 -10.31 10.83 7.18
C LEU A 131 -9.94 11.42 8.55
N ARG A 132 -8.85 10.91 9.16
CA ARG A 132 -8.17 11.53 10.31
C ARG A 132 -6.67 11.66 10.02
N SER A 133 -6.23 12.88 9.70
CA SER A 133 -4.82 13.18 9.44
C SER A 133 -4.28 14.20 10.45
N PHE A 134 -3.05 13.99 10.93
CA PHE A 134 -2.35 14.87 11.86
C PHE A 134 -1.00 15.41 11.29
N VAL A 135 -1.06 16.18 10.17
CA VAL A 135 -0.20 17.35 9.79
C VAL A 135 0.81 17.22 8.61
N SER A 136 0.94 18.36 7.91
CA SER A 136 1.89 18.87 6.88
C SER A 136 1.63 18.55 5.40
N LEU A 137 0.53 19.10 4.88
CA LEU A 137 0.27 19.28 3.45
C LEU A 137 1.36 20.13 2.78
N LEU A 138 2.33 19.53 2.07
CA LEU A 138 3.06 20.23 1.01
C LEU A 138 2.27 20.06 -0.30
N LEU A 139 1.28 20.94 -0.47
CA LEU A 139 0.47 21.04 -1.68
C LEU A 139 1.32 21.12 -2.96
N LEU A 140 1.21 20.13 -3.86
CA LEU A 140 1.45 20.37 -5.28
C LEU A 140 0.56 19.49 -6.19
N HIS A 141 -0.44 20.15 -6.80
CA HIS A 141 -1.35 19.72 -7.88
C HIS A 141 -2.56 18.84 -7.53
N LEU A 142 -3.61 19.56 -7.14
CA LEU A 142 -5.01 19.13 -7.15
C LEU A 142 -5.49 18.86 -8.59
N VAL A 143 -5.76 17.60 -8.95
CA VAL A 143 -6.78 17.26 -9.97
C VAL A 143 -7.91 16.51 -9.26
N VAL A 144 -8.74 17.25 -8.54
CA VAL A 144 -10.08 16.79 -8.20
C VAL A 144 -10.89 16.85 -9.50
N SER A 145 -10.94 15.73 -10.23
CA SER A 145 -11.97 15.55 -11.26
C SER A 145 -13.21 14.96 -10.59
N LEU A 146 -14.29 15.74 -10.64
CA LEU A 146 -15.61 15.43 -10.09
C LEU A 146 -16.18 14.12 -10.67
N ASN A 147 -16.73 13.25 -9.82
CA ASN A 147 -17.90 12.45 -10.20
C ASN A 147 -18.83 12.23 -8.99
N SER A 148 -19.75 13.16 -8.81
CA SER A 148 -21.05 12.86 -8.19
C SER A 148 -22.10 13.57 -9.04
N SER A 149 -22.92 12.78 -9.75
CA SER A 149 -24.12 13.25 -10.46
C SER A 149 -25.21 13.68 -9.50
#